data_AF-A0A1W2BQ31-F1
#
_entry.id   AF-A0A1W2BQ31-F1
#
_cell.length_a   1.000
_cell.length_b   1.000
_cell.length_c   1.000
_cell.angle_alpha   90.00
_cell.angle_beta   90.00
_cell.angle_gamma   90.00
#
_symmetry.space_group_name_H-M   'P 1'
#
loop_
_entity.id
_entity.type
_entity.pdbx_description
1 polymer ?
#
loop_
_entity_poly.entity_id
_entity_poly.type
_entity_poly.pdbx_seq_one_letter_code
_entity_poly.pdbx_strand_id
1 'polypeptide(L)'
;MSSNQDKTPISKRSYYLIALIGSIFVLIIAIVFFNFSSKSTTTVTSEDQKPIQTIENDFDKIENGIHVRTGFIEGEGLDLVVQNCTSCHSAKIVTQNRMSKEKWLATIRWMQESQNLWDLGVNEEPILNYLSTYYAPDSIGRRANLTNVEWYQLKD
;
A
#
# COMPACT_ATOMS: atom_id res chain seq x y z
N MET A 1 38.23 -51.04 -2.17
CA MET A 1 38.92 -49.94 -2.89
C MET A 1 38.42 -48.62 -2.30
N SER A 2 39.02 -48.15 -1.19
CA SER A 2 38.60 -46.89 -0.54
C SER A 2 39.70 -45.86 -0.77
N SER A 3 39.37 -44.79 -1.49
CA SER A 3 40.29 -43.71 -1.84
C SER A 3 40.56 -42.85 -0.60
N ASN A 4 41.85 -42.71 -0.29
CA ASN A 4 42.38 -41.91 0.80
C ASN A 4 42.34 -40.44 0.37
N GLN A 5 41.66 -39.61 1.16
CA GLN A 5 41.54 -38.17 0.92
C GLN A 5 42.80 -37.48 1.46
N ASP A 6 43.73 -37.13 0.56
CA ASP A 6 44.90 -36.32 0.90
C ASP A 6 44.47 -34.88 1.23
N LYS A 7 44.45 -34.56 2.54
CA LYS A 7 44.34 -33.17 3.02
C LYS A 7 45.72 -32.52 2.91
N THR A 8 45.94 -31.76 1.84
CA THR A 8 47.20 -31.02 1.66
C THR A 8 47.33 -29.93 2.74
N PRO A 9 48.48 -29.82 3.44
CA PRO A 9 48.65 -28.84 4.50
C PRO A 9 48.75 -27.43 3.91
N ILE A 10 47.79 -26.57 4.27
CA ILE A 10 47.74 -25.17 3.85
C ILE A 10 49.03 -24.46 4.31
N SER A 11 49.81 -23.98 3.35
CA SER A 11 51.11 -23.35 3.65
C SER A 11 50.93 -22.03 4.40
N LYS A 12 51.90 -21.63 5.24
CA LYS A 12 51.86 -20.35 5.97
C LYS A 12 51.65 -19.14 5.04
N ARG A 13 52.19 -19.19 3.81
CA ARG A 13 51.99 -18.16 2.78
C ARG A 13 50.55 -18.11 2.29
N SER A 14 49.91 -19.26 2.11
CA SER A 14 48.49 -19.37 1.78
C SER A 14 47.60 -18.85 2.91
N TYR A 15 47.99 -19.07 4.17
CA TYR A 15 47.29 -18.50 5.32
C TYR A 15 47.37 -16.97 5.34
N TYR A 16 48.55 -16.37 5.09
CA TYR A 16 48.68 -14.91 4.99
C TYR A 16 47.91 -14.32 3.80
N LEU A 17 47.82 -15.02 2.67
CA LEU A 17 47.02 -14.58 1.52
C LEU A 17 45.52 -14.61 1.82
N ILE A 18 45.02 -15.67 2.46
CA ILE A 18 43.61 -15.78 2.88
C ILE A 18 43.29 -14.73 3.95
N ALA A 19 44.19 -14.50 4.91
CA ALA A 19 44.06 -13.46 5.93
C ALA A 19 44.04 -12.04 5.32
N LEU A 20 44.86 -11.78 4.30
CA LEU A 20 44.85 -10.51 3.56
C LEU A 20 43.52 -10.28 2.82
N ILE A 21 43.04 -11.29 2.10
CA ILE A 21 41.76 -11.21 1.36
C ILE A 21 40.59 -11.02 2.34
N GLY A 22 40.59 -11.76 3.46
CA GLY A 22 39.58 -11.60 4.51
C GLY A 22 39.59 -10.21 5.14
N SER A 23 40.79 -9.65 5.41
CA SER A 23 40.92 -8.29 5.92
C SER A 23 40.43 -7.24 4.93
N ILE A 24 40.67 -7.42 3.63
CA ILE A 24 40.19 -6.51 2.59
C ILE A 24 38.66 -6.59 2.48
N PHE A 25 38.07 -7.78 2.58
CA PHE A 25 36.62 -7.96 2.52
C PHE A 25 35.91 -7.30 3.71
N VAL A 26 36.47 -7.43 4.92
CA VAL A 26 35.95 -6.74 6.12
C VAL A 26 36.07 -5.22 5.99
N LEU A 27 37.17 -4.71 5.42
CA LEU A 27 37.34 -3.29 5.13
C LEU A 27 36.31 -2.78 4.10
N ILE A 28 36.05 -3.53 3.03
CA ILE A 28 35.04 -3.17 2.03
C ILE A 28 33.64 -3.14 2.65
N ILE A 29 33.28 -4.13 3.46
CA ILE A 29 31.98 -4.14 4.16
C ILE A 29 31.85 -2.94 5.10
N ALA A 30 32.89 -2.61 5.86
CA ALA A 30 32.90 -1.43 6.73
C ALA A 30 32.76 -0.11 5.95
N ILE A 31 33.44 0.01 4.80
CA ILE A 31 33.32 1.16 3.90
C ILE A 31 31.90 1.29 3.35
N VAL A 32 31.29 0.19 2.90
CA VAL A 32 29.91 0.19 2.39
C VAL A 32 28.92 0.56 3.51
N PHE A 33 29.09 0.00 4.72
CA PHE A 33 28.25 0.31 5.87
C PHE A 33 28.40 1.77 6.33
N PHE A 34 29.62 2.32 6.26
CA PHE A 34 29.88 3.73 6.56
C PHE A 34 29.26 4.67 5.53
N ASN A 35 29.36 4.37 4.23
CA ASN A 35 28.66 5.14 3.18
C ASN A 35 27.14 5.02 3.28
N PHE A 36 26.62 3.90 3.77
CA PHE A 36 25.20 3.71 4.02
C PHE A 36 24.72 4.47 5.27
N SER A 37 25.51 4.44 6.34
CA SER A 37 25.22 5.19 7.58
C SER A 37 25.38 6.70 7.39
N SER A 38 26.40 7.17 6.65
CA SER A 38 26.58 8.60 6.37
C SER A 38 25.51 9.18 5.43
N LYS A 39 24.82 8.33 4.66
CA LYS A 39 23.66 8.74 3.84
C LYS A 39 22.37 8.93 4.64
N SER A 40 22.41 8.77 5.95
CA SER A 40 21.26 8.89 6.85
C SER A 40 21.34 10.17 7.70
N THR A 41 21.63 11.31 7.10
CA THR A 41 21.42 12.63 7.72
C THR A 41 21.23 13.64 6.61
N THR A 42 19.98 13.84 6.21
CA THR A 42 19.56 14.99 5.40
C THR A 42 19.71 16.25 6.25
N THR A 43 20.92 16.80 6.35
CA THR A 43 21.11 18.21 6.73
C THR A 43 20.70 19.05 5.53
N VAL A 44 19.47 19.57 5.58
CA VAL A 44 18.97 20.59 4.66
C VAL A 44 19.71 21.89 4.98
N THR A 45 20.84 22.11 4.31
CA THR A 45 21.49 23.42 4.24
C THR A 45 20.58 24.33 3.42
N SER A 46 20.00 25.30 4.10
CA SER A 46 19.14 26.34 3.55
C SER A 46 20.02 27.50 3.11
N GLU A 47 20.39 27.52 1.84
CA GLU A 47 20.85 28.73 1.14
C GLU A 47 20.57 28.53 -0.36
N ASP A 48 19.69 29.39 -0.89
CA ASP A 48 19.47 29.64 -2.31
C ASP A 48 18.69 28.61 -3.16
N GLN A 49 17.53 28.16 -2.66
CA GLN A 49 16.44 27.68 -3.52
C GLN A 49 15.17 28.52 -3.28
N LYS A 50 14.76 29.25 -4.33
CA LYS A 50 13.38 29.70 -4.58
C LYS A 50 12.39 28.68 -4.00
N PRO A 51 11.35 29.09 -3.23
CA PRO A 51 10.53 28.16 -2.46
C PRO A 51 9.94 27.12 -3.40
N ILE A 52 10.48 25.91 -3.32
CA ILE A 52 9.84 24.72 -3.84
C ILE A 52 8.56 24.65 -3.04
N GLN A 53 7.44 24.92 -3.72
CA GLN A 53 6.12 24.79 -3.14
C GLN A 53 6.04 23.43 -2.46
N THR A 54 5.66 23.47 -1.19
CA THR A 54 5.26 22.38 -0.32
C THR A 54 4.67 21.19 -1.12
N ILE A 55 5.52 20.27 -1.60
CA ILE A 55 5.12 18.89 -1.92
C ILE A 55 5.04 18.19 -0.56
N GLU A 56 4.15 18.67 0.29
CA GLU A 56 3.80 18.06 1.56
C GLU A 56 2.30 17.76 1.44
N ASN A 57 2.05 16.57 0.89
CA ASN A 57 0.91 15.70 1.26
C ASN A 57 -0.48 16.01 0.66
N ASP A 58 -0.58 16.40 -0.62
CA ASP A 58 -1.90 16.46 -1.30
C ASP A 58 -2.58 15.08 -1.44
N PHE A 59 -1.79 14.00 -1.46
CA PHE A 59 -2.32 12.65 -1.67
C PHE A 59 -3.31 12.18 -0.62
N ASP A 60 -3.14 12.60 0.64
CA ASP A 60 -3.99 12.21 1.76
C ASP A 60 -4.87 13.37 2.25
N LYS A 61 -5.04 14.40 1.41
CA LYS A 61 -5.81 15.58 1.74
C LYS A 61 -7.28 15.23 1.98
N ILE A 62 -7.80 15.72 3.10
CA ILE A 62 -9.21 15.62 3.49
C ILE A 62 -9.82 17.02 3.45
N GLU A 63 -10.95 17.16 2.76
CA GLU A 63 -11.76 18.37 2.79
C GLU A 63 -13.21 18.00 3.08
N ASN A 64 -13.82 18.67 4.06
CA ASN A 64 -15.21 18.44 4.48
C ASN A 64 -15.51 16.96 4.83
N GLY A 65 -14.57 16.27 5.45
CA GLY A 65 -14.70 14.85 5.81
C GLY A 65 -14.64 13.90 4.61
N ILE A 66 -14.12 14.34 3.45
CA ILE A 66 -13.95 13.52 2.25
C ILE A 66 -12.48 13.56 1.82
N HIS A 67 -11.91 12.38 1.58
CA HIS A 67 -10.59 12.21 0.99
C HIS A 67 -10.60 12.67 -0.47
N VAL A 68 -9.96 13.81 -0.73
CA VAL A 68 -10.07 14.58 -1.98
C VAL A 68 -9.75 13.72 -3.20
N ARG A 69 -8.73 12.87 -3.09
CA ARG A 69 -8.27 12.02 -4.21
C ARG A 69 -9.22 10.89 -4.56
N THR A 70 -9.89 10.27 -3.58
CA THR A 70 -10.67 9.04 -3.81
C THR A 70 -12.17 9.22 -3.62
N GLY A 71 -12.61 10.29 -2.98
CA GLY A 71 -14.00 10.49 -2.57
C GLY A 71 -14.44 9.58 -1.42
N PHE A 72 -13.49 8.95 -0.71
CA PHE A 72 -13.81 8.16 0.47
C PHE A 72 -14.16 9.06 1.66
N ILE A 73 -15.09 8.62 2.53
CA ILE A 73 -15.44 9.34 3.76
C ILE A 73 -14.28 9.23 4.76
N GLU A 74 -13.93 10.32 5.44
CA GLU A 74 -12.91 10.30 6.50
C GLU A 74 -13.32 9.35 7.64
N GLY A 75 -12.40 8.48 8.08
CA GLY A 75 -12.70 7.49 9.09
C GLY A 75 -11.57 6.51 9.42
N GLU A 76 -11.75 5.76 10.51
CA GLU A 76 -10.81 4.70 10.91
C GLU A 76 -10.77 3.58 9.87
N GLY A 77 -9.57 3.29 9.33
CA GLY A 77 -9.37 2.31 8.27
C GLY A 77 -9.43 2.89 6.85
N LEU A 78 -9.60 4.21 6.69
CA LEU A 78 -9.55 4.90 5.39
C LEU A 78 -8.26 4.59 4.63
N ASP A 79 -7.11 4.71 5.29
CA ASP A 79 -5.80 4.48 4.70
C ASP A 79 -5.64 3.05 4.18
N LEU A 80 -6.14 2.06 4.93
CA LEU A 80 -6.14 0.66 4.53
C LEU A 80 -7.02 0.44 3.30
N VAL A 81 -8.20 1.08 3.23
CA VAL A 81 -9.09 0.98 2.08
C VAL A 81 -8.52 1.70 0.85
N VAL A 82 -7.90 2.87 1.02
CA VAL A 82 -7.21 3.57 -0.06
C VAL A 82 -6.10 2.67 -0.63
N GLN A 83 -5.28 2.06 0.23
CA GLN A 83 -4.16 1.22 -0.21
C GLN A 83 -4.62 -0.08 -0.89
N ASN A 84 -5.67 -0.74 -0.38
CA ASN A 84 -6.05 -2.08 -0.85
C ASN A 84 -7.17 -2.09 -1.89
N CYS A 85 -8.02 -1.06 -1.95
CA CYS A 85 -9.21 -1.05 -2.81
C CYS A 85 -9.10 -0.09 -4.01
N THR A 86 -7.95 0.58 -4.20
CA THR A 86 -7.72 1.51 -5.33
C THR A 86 -6.55 1.11 -6.24
N SER A 87 -5.91 -0.03 -5.96
CA SER A 87 -4.76 -0.53 -6.70
C SER A 87 -5.08 -0.97 -8.14
N CYS A 88 -6.28 -1.52 -8.37
CA CYS A 88 -6.67 -2.10 -9.66
C CYS A 88 -7.67 -1.24 -10.45
N HIS A 89 -8.47 -0.43 -9.76
CA HIS A 89 -9.51 0.41 -10.37
C HIS A 89 -9.81 1.63 -9.51
N SER A 90 -10.55 2.58 -10.08
CA SER A 90 -10.97 3.80 -9.37
C SER A 90 -11.77 3.49 -8.10
N ALA A 91 -11.55 4.28 -7.06
CA ALA A 91 -12.35 4.29 -5.83
C ALA A 91 -13.85 4.53 -6.07
N LYS A 92 -14.22 5.12 -7.21
CA LYS A 92 -15.61 5.37 -7.59
C LYS A 92 -16.46 4.10 -7.63
N ILE A 93 -15.89 2.96 -8.01
CA ILE A 93 -16.61 1.68 -7.98
C ILE A 93 -16.98 1.33 -6.54
N VAL A 94 -16.07 1.53 -5.58
CA VAL A 94 -16.33 1.25 -4.17
C VAL A 94 -17.36 2.22 -3.60
N THR A 95 -17.18 3.53 -3.81
CA THR A 95 -18.05 4.57 -3.22
C THR A 95 -19.47 4.60 -3.78
N GLN A 96 -19.71 4.00 -4.95
CA GLN A 96 -21.05 3.83 -5.54
C GLN A 96 -21.82 2.62 -5.02
N ASN A 97 -21.14 1.68 -4.36
CA ASN A 97 -21.77 0.48 -3.83
C ASN A 97 -22.24 0.71 -2.39
N ARG A 98 -23.31 0.00 -2.02
CA ARG A 98 -23.87 -0.03 -0.67
C ARG A 98 -24.19 -1.47 -0.30
N MET A 99 -23.48 -2.01 0.68
CA MET A 99 -23.53 -3.44 1.01
C MET A 99 -23.37 -3.67 2.52
N SER A 100 -24.01 -4.72 3.04
CA SER A 100 -23.75 -5.16 4.42
C SER A 100 -22.32 -5.69 4.54
N LYS A 101 -21.83 -5.84 5.78
CA LYS A 101 -20.49 -6.37 6.04
C LYS A 101 -20.27 -7.75 5.39
N GLU A 102 -21.28 -8.61 5.45
CA GLU A 102 -21.24 -9.96 4.87
C GLU A 102 -21.14 -9.92 3.34
N LYS A 103 -21.82 -8.96 2.70
CA LYS A 103 -21.77 -8.77 1.24
C LYS A 103 -20.44 -8.16 0.79
N TRP A 104 -19.87 -7.25 1.58
CA TRP A 104 -18.51 -6.74 1.34
C TRP A 104 -17.48 -7.87 1.46
N LEU A 105 -17.59 -8.71 2.49
CA LEU A 105 -16.74 -9.90 2.65
C LEU A 105 -16.85 -10.84 1.45
N ALA A 106 -18.07 -11.16 1.01
CA ALA A 106 -18.29 -12.00 -0.17
C ALA A 106 -17.66 -11.39 -1.44
N THR A 107 -17.71 -10.07 -1.58
CA THR A 107 -17.10 -9.36 -2.71
C THR A 107 -15.57 -9.42 -2.65
N ILE A 108 -14.97 -9.24 -1.47
CA ILE A 108 -13.53 -9.41 -1.26
C ILE A 108 -13.10 -10.84 -1.61
N ARG A 109 -13.82 -11.85 -1.13
CA ARG A 109 -13.57 -13.26 -1.46
C ARG A 109 -13.63 -13.51 -2.97
N TRP A 110 -14.66 -13.01 -3.64
CA TRP A 110 -14.77 -13.10 -5.11
C TRP A 110 -13.58 -12.41 -5.83
N MET A 111 -13.13 -11.25 -5.35
CA MET A 111 -11.95 -10.58 -5.92
C MET A 111 -10.67 -11.37 -5.68
N GLN A 112 -10.52 -12.04 -4.54
CA GLN A 112 -9.37 -12.90 -4.26
C GLN A 112 -9.38 -14.13 -5.19
N GLU A 113 -10.54 -14.76 -5.40
CA GLU A 113 -10.70 -15.94 -6.25
C GLU A 113 -10.54 -15.64 -7.74
N SER A 114 -11.02 -14.48 -8.21
CA SER A 114 -11.15 -14.20 -9.65
C SER A 114 -10.33 -13.02 -10.18
N GLN A 115 -9.99 -12.05 -9.32
CA GLN A 115 -9.30 -10.81 -9.71
C GLN A 115 -7.88 -10.71 -9.12
N ASN A 116 -7.37 -11.80 -8.53
CA ASN A 116 -6.05 -11.87 -7.92
C ASN A 116 -5.82 -10.80 -6.84
N LEU A 117 -6.87 -10.45 -6.08
CA LEU A 117 -6.70 -9.68 -4.86
C LEU A 117 -5.89 -10.52 -3.87
N TRP A 118 -4.87 -9.92 -3.26
CA TRP A 118 -4.02 -10.59 -2.29
C TRP A 118 -4.79 -10.91 -0.99
N ASP A 119 -4.18 -11.77 -0.16
CA ASP A 119 -4.69 -11.98 1.20
C ASP A 119 -4.49 -10.70 2.03
N LEU A 120 -5.60 -10.17 2.55
CA LEU A 120 -5.62 -8.95 3.34
C LEU A 120 -5.15 -9.20 4.80
N GLY A 121 -5.14 -10.47 5.26
CA GLY A 121 -4.68 -10.85 6.58
C GLY A 121 -5.30 -10.01 7.70
N VAL A 122 -4.46 -9.42 8.56
CA VAL A 122 -4.90 -8.59 9.69
C VAL A 122 -5.63 -7.31 9.27
N ASN A 123 -5.52 -6.87 8.00
CA ASN A 123 -6.16 -5.66 7.49
C ASN A 123 -7.62 -5.91 7.06
N GLU A 124 -8.03 -7.17 6.90
CA GLU A 124 -9.38 -7.49 6.39
C GLU A 124 -10.49 -6.94 7.29
N GLU A 125 -10.39 -7.19 8.59
CA GLU A 125 -11.44 -6.80 9.54
C GLU A 125 -11.58 -5.26 9.65
N PRO A 126 -10.49 -4.47 9.78
CA PRO A 126 -10.56 -3.01 9.67
C PRO A 126 -11.18 -2.51 8.35
N ILE A 127 -10.80 -3.11 7.21
CA ILE A 127 -11.36 -2.76 5.90
C ILE A 127 -12.87 -3.04 5.86
N LEU A 128 -13.30 -4.20 6.33
CA LEU A 128 -14.71 -4.57 6.39
C LEU A 128 -15.50 -3.66 7.33
N ASN A 129 -14.93 -3.29 8.47
CA ASN A 129 -15.55 -2.37 9.42
C ASN A 129 -15.70 -0.97 8.82
N TYR A 130 -14.68 -0.45 8.15
CA TYR A 130 -14.77 0.83 7.44
C TYR A 130 -15.86 0.77 6.35
N LEU A 131 -15.82 -0.22 5.46
CA LEU A 131 -16.76 -0.33 4.34
C LEU A 131 -18.21 -0.50 4.82
N SER A 132 -18.43 -1.29 5.87
CA SER A 132 -19.78 -1.45 6.44
C SER A 132 -20.25 -0.26 7.27
N THR A 133 -19.35 0.53 7.84
CA THR A 133 -19.71 1.75 8.59
C THR A 133 -20.10 2.89 7.65
N TYR A 134 -19.30 3.14 6.62
CA TYR A 134 -19.46 4.31 5.75
C TYR A 134 -20.22 4.00 4.45
N TYR A 135 -20.32 2.73 4.06
CA TYR A 135 -20.93 2.28 2.80
C TYR A 135 -21.93 1.12 2.99
N ALA A 136 -22.64 1.08 4.12
CA ALA A 136 -23.79 0.19 4.33
C ALA A 136 -25.06 0.66 3.59
N PRO A 137 -26.02 -0.23 3.28
CA PRO A 137 -27.29 0.14 2.65
C PRO A 137 -28.06 1.17 3.47
N ASP A 138 -28.50 2.24 2.80
CA ASP A 138 -29.47 3.16 3.36
C ASP A 138 -30.85 2.48 3.46
N SER A 139 -31.69 2.93 4.39
CA SER A 139 -33.07 2.45 4.54
C SER A 139 -33.96 2.74 3.32
N ILE A 140 -33.50 3.61 2.42
CA ILE A 140 -34.15 3.96 1.16
C ILE A 140 -33.42 3.19 0.05
N GLY A 141 -34.13 2.31 -0.63
CA GLY A 141 -33.57 1.59 -1.78
C GLY A 141 -33.10 2.55 -2.89
N ARG A 142 -32.22 2.10 -3.79
CA ARG A 142 -31.61 2.93 -4.85
C ARG A 142 -32.62 3.70 -5.72
N ARG A 143 -33.88 3.27 -5.77
CA ARG A 143 -34.98 3.97 -6.45
C ARG A 143 -36.13 4.12 -5.47
N ALA A 144 -36.26 5.30 -4.88
CA ALA A 144 -37.49 5.69 -4.22
C ALA A 144 -38.63 5.74 -5.26
N ASN A 145 -39.85 5.46 -4.81
CA ASN A 145 -41.01 5.65 -5.67
C ASN A 145 -41.12 7.13 -6.06
N LEU A 146 -41.37 7.40 -7.33
CA LEU A 146 -41.61 8.75 -7.80
C LEU A 146 -42.90 9.27 -7.17
N THR A 147 -42.83 10.41 -6.48
CA THR A 147 -44.00 11.13 -5.95
C THR A 147 -44.24 12.36 -6.82
N ASN A 148 -45.49 12.62 -7.19
CA ASN A 148 -45.91 13.79 -7.99
C ASN A 148 -45.41 13.78 -9.45
N VAL A 149 -45.67 12.70 -10.18
CA VAL A 149 -45.32 12.60 -11.60
C VAL A 149 -46.40 13.21 -12.48
N GLU A 150 -46.09 14.33 -13.13
CA GLU A 150 -46.85 14.89 -14.25
C GLU A 150 -46.31 14.28 -15.55
N TRP A 151 -47.12 13.46 -16.22
CA TRP A 151 -46.72 12.81 -17.48
C TRP A 151 -46.94 13.74 -18.67
N TYR A 152 -45.92 13.88 -19.53
CA TYR A 152 -46.04 14.63 -20.78
C TYR A 152 -46.94 13.89 -21.77
N GLN A 153 -47.95 14.58 -22.29
CA GLN A 153 -48.84 14.07 -23.34
C GLN A 153 -48.10 14.15 -24.69
N LEU A 154 -47.81 13.01 -25.29
CA LEU A 154 -47.27 12.95 -26.64
C LEU A 154 -48.39 13.34 -27.62
N LYS A 155 -48.10 14.25 -28.56
CA LYS A 155 -49.02 14.62 -29.64
C LYS A 155 -48.93 13.57 -30.74
N ASP A 156 -50.08 13.19 -31.30
CA ASP A 156 -50.21 12.30 -32.45
C ASP A 156 -49.50 12.85 -33.71
#